data_AF-A0A943YPT0-F1
#
_entry.id   AF-A0A943YPT0-F1
#
_cell.length_a   1.000
_cell.length_b   1.000
_cell.length_c   1.000
_cell.angle_alpha   90.00
_cell.angle_beta   90.00
_cell.angle_gamma   90.00
#
_symmetry.space_group_name_H-M   'P 1'
#
loop_
_entity.id
_entity.type
_entity.pdbx_description
1 polymer ?
#
loop_
_entity_poly.entity_id
_entity_poly.type
_entity_poly.pdbx_seq_one_letter_code
_entity_poly.pdbx_strand_id
1 'polypeptide(L)'
;MRKLSFYPKLAARSMKSNRRFYVPYILTVIGTAAAFYIMAAIVSDPGSKELASGTANGQVYVSMFMTLGMVVLGLFSFIFLLYTNSFLMKRRQKELGLYSVLGMSKTNIAGIMVFESLYIAVIGIAGGLAVGILLTKLVSLALFKLMRLPVPFGFTVQPIAIIIVVLFFAALIFLTLLANLAKVGRSRPVELLRGGNVGEKEPKASWFLTLVGILFLGAGYVVAMLVDNPGMAVAVYFLAVFAVIIGTYCLFTSISIAVLKALRRNRRYYYKAKHFISVSGMLYRMKRNAVGLANICILCTMVMVMISGTLSLYLGSAEQVNAYCPADVVVEATYYSSSNEDHVYNDETGEETIEYHTPFDAAAMDAWFEDYFAAHKLTPSSAKSVEYYSFTAVDAAEHVSLVTAVTAETYAQLTGEPAPTRTAALSASGLWARRSSRPRR
;
A
#
# COMPACT_ATOMS: atom_id res chain seq x y z
N MET A 1 -40.12 34.07 -2.24
CA MET A 1 -39.66 32.69 -1.98
C MET A 1 -39.54 31.82 -3.26
N ARG A 2 -38.75 32.20 -4.28
CA ARG A 2 -38.65 31.42 -5.54
C ARG A 2 -37.23 31.31 -6.13
N LYS A 3 -36.19 31.22 -5.29
CA LYS A 3 -34.78 31.15 -5.76
C LYS A 3 -34.16 29.74 -5.79
N LEU A 4 -34.71 28.74 -5.07
CA LEU A 4 -34.10 27.40 -5.04
C LEU A 4 -34.32 26.54 -6.30
N SER A 5 -35.38 26.73 -7.10
CA SER A 5 -35.61 25.86 -8.28
C SER A 5 -34.78 26.23 -9.52
N PHE A 6 -34.10 27.37 -9.50
CA PHE A 6 -33.32 27.87 -10.65
C PHE A 6 -31.92 27.26 -10.73
N TYR A 7 -31.23 27.13 -9.58
CA TYR A 7 -29.88 26.56 -9.51
C TYR A 7 -29.78 25.09 -9.98
N PRO A 8 -30.72 24.18 -9.64
CA PRO A 8 -30.70 22.80 -10.13
C PRO A 8 -30.83 22.71 -11.66
N LYS A 9 -31.74 23.49 -12.25
CA LYS A 9 -31.96 23.52 -13.71
C LYS A 9 -30.75 24.09 -14.46
N LEU A 10 -30.12 25.13 -13.91
CA LEU A 10 -28.89 25.68 -14.47
C LEU A 10 -27.71 24.70 -14.37
N ALA A 11 -27.54 24.05 -13.22
CA ALA A 11 -26.50 23.03 -13.01
C ALA A 11 -26.66 21.86 -13.99
N ALA A 12 -27.87 21.31 -14.13
CA ALA A 12 -28.15 20.24 -15.09
C ALA A 12 -27.89 20.68 -16.55
N ARG A 13 -28.24 21.92 -16.90
CA ARG A 13 -27.97 22.48 -18.25
C ARG A 13 -26.48 22.68 -18.49
N SER A 14 -25.72 23.16 -17.49
CA SER A 14 -24.26 23.30 -17.59
C SER A 14 -23.57 21.94 -17.73
N MET A 15 -23.99 20.93 -16.97
CA MET A 15 -23.49 19.56 -17.10
C MET A 15 -23.76 18.98 -18.49
N LYS A 16 -24.98 19.16 -19.02
CA LYS A 16 -25.35 18.69 -20.36
C LYS A 16 -24.56 19.41 -21.46
N SER A 17 -24.41 20.73 -21.34
CA SER A 17 -23.63 21.56 -22.27
C SER A 17 -22.14 21.15 -22.27
N ASN A 18 -21.60 20.78 -21.11
CA ASN A 18 -20.20 20.41 -20.93
C ASN A 18 -19.97 18.90 -20.77
N ARG A 19 -20.82 18.07 -21.41
CA ARG A 19 -20.75 16.60 -21.29
C ARG A 19 -19.36 16.03 -21.55
N ARG A 20 -18.58 16.64 -22.44
CA ARG A 20 -17.21 16.23 -22.80
C ARG A 20 -16.26 16.19 -21.59
N PHE A 21 -16.51 16.99 -20.57
CA PHE A 21 -15.67 17.05 -19.37
C PHE A 21 -16.34 16.40 -18.15
N TYR A 22 -17.68 16.46 -18.07
CA TYR A 22 -18.43 15.85 -16.97
C TYR A 22 -18.55 14.34 -17.07
N VAL A 23 -18.71 13.79 -18.28
CA VAL A 23 -18.84 12.33 -18.46
C VAL A 23 -17.60 11.59 -17.98
N PRO A 24 -16.36 11.98 -18.36
CA PRO A 24 -15.16 11.36 -17.82
C PRO A 24 -15.08 11.48 -16.29
N TYR A 25 -15.45 12.63 -15.71
CA TYR A 25 -15.41 12.81 -14.26
C TYR A 25 -16.41 11.90 -13.54
N ILE A 26 -17.66 11.82 -14.00
CA ILE A 26 -18.65 10.91 -13.41
C ILE A 26 -18.17 9.45 -13.54
N LEU A 27 -17.63 9.07 -14.69
CA LEU A 27 -17.09 7.73 -14.92
C LEU A 27 -15.90 7.42 -13.99
N THR A 28 -15.04 8.40 -13.69
CA THR A 28 -13.99 8.23 -12.70
C THR A 28 -14.54 7.99 -11.29
N VAL A 29 -15.59 8.73 -10.89
CA VAL A 29 -16.21 8.56 -9.55
C VAL A 29 -16.90 7.20 -9.46
N ILE A 30 -17.62 6.79 -10.50
CA ILE A 30 -18.26 5.46 -10.57
C ILE A 30 -17.19 4.36 -10.46
N GLY A 31 -16.11 4.46 -11.25
CA GLY A 31 -15.06 3.44 -11.27
C GLY A 31 -14.32 3.33 -9.95
N THR A 32 -13.95 4.44 -9.32
CA THR A 32 -13.26 4.41 -8.02
C THR A 32 -14.18 3.97 -6.89
N ALA A 33 -15.45 4.41 -6.89
CA ALA A 33 -16.43 3.97 -5.89
C ALA A 33 -16.75 2.47 -6.03
N ALA A 34 -16.84 1.95 -7.26
CA ALA A 34 -17.03 0.51 -7.51
C ALA A 34 -15.82 -0.30 -7.00
N ALA A 35 -14.60 0.09 -7.34
CA ALA A 35 -13.39 -0.59 -6.88
C ALA A 35 -13.25 -0.56 -5.35
N PHE A 36 -13.56 0.59 -4.74
CA PHE A 36 -13.53 0.74 -3.29
C PHE A 36 -14.62 -0.10 -2.61
N TYR A 37 -15.83 -0.17 -3.17
CA TYR A 37 -16.90 -1.05 -2.67
C TYR A 37 -16.50 -2.53 -2.75
N ILE A 38 -15.92 -2.98 -3.86
CA ILE A 38 -15.49 -4.39 -4.02
C ILE A 38 -14.50 -4.76 -2.93
N MET A 39 -13.51 -3.90 -2.66
CA MET A 39 -12.56 -4.14 -1.57
C MET A 39 -13.21 -4.05 -0.20
N ALA A 40 -14.07 -3.06 0.04
CA ALA A 40 -14.79 -2.96 1.32
C ALA A 40 -15.69 -4.16 1.59
N ALA A 41 -16.30 -4.73 0.56
CA ALA A 41 -17.10 -5.94 0.65
C ALA A 41 -16.22 -7.16 1.01
N ILE A 42 -15.07 -7.33 0.34
CA ILE A 42 -14.13 -8.42 0.63
C ILE A 42 -13.60 -8.32 2.08
N VAL A 43 -13.21 -7.13 2.53
CA VAL A 43 -12.71 -6.93 3.91
C VAL A 43 -13.80 -7.16 4.97
N SER A 44 -15.05 -6.83 4.64
CA SER A 44 -16.18 -6.98 5.57
C SER A 44 -16.79 -8.38 5.56
N ASP A 45 -16.35 -9.27 4.67
CA ASP A 45 -16.94 -10.59 4.53
C ASP A 45 -16.55 -11.50 5.70
N PRO A 46 -17.50 -12.21 6.35
CA PRO A 46 -17.15 -13.14 7.42
C PRO A 46 -16.15 -14.22 6.96
N GLY A 47 -16.24 -14.67 5.70
CA GLY A 47 -15.30 -15.62 5.11
C GLY A 47 -13.85 -15.12 5.07
N SER A 48 -13.63 -13.80 5.10
CA SER A 48 -12.28 -13.22 5.19
C SER A 48 -11.54 -13.58 6.48
N LYS A 49 -12.27 -13.87 7.56
CA LYS A 49 -11.70 -14.26 8.86
C LYS A 49 -11.41 -15.75 8.96
N GLU A 50 -12.08 -16.55 8.15
CA GLU A 50 -11.86 -18.00 8.07
C GLU A 50 -10.67 -18.33 7.15
N LEU A 51 -10.27 -17.39 6.29
CA LEU A 51 -9.03 -17.47 5.53
C LEU A 51 -7.82 -17.61 6.49
N ALA A 52 -7.02 -18.65 6.28
CA ALA A 52 -5.83 -19.00 7.07
C ALA A 52 -6.09 -19.38 8.54
N SER A 53 -7.26 -19.95 8.85
CA SER A 53 -7.60 -20.48 10.19
C SER A 53 -6.65 -21.60 10.69
N GLY A 54 -5.97 -22.30 9.79
CA GLY A 54 -5.00 -23.36 10.11
C GLY A 54 -3.55 -22.90 10.29
N THR A 55 -3.25 -21.60 10.22
CA THR A 55 -1.88 -21.07 10.32
C THR A 55 -1.73 -20.16 11.53
N ALA A 56 -0.69 -20.36 12.34
CA ALA A 56 -0.38 -19.48 13.46
C ALA A 56 -0.24 -18.01 12.98
N ASN A 57 -1.05 -17.11 13.53
CA ASN A 57 -1.15 -15.69 13.15
C ASN A 57 -1.61 -15.41 11.70
N GLY A 58 -2.03 -16.40 10.91
CA GLY A 58 -2.44 -16.23 9.51
C GLY A 58 -3.58 -15.23 9.33
N GLN A 59 -4.60 -15.33 10.17
CA GLN A 59 -5.75 -14.41 10.18
C GLN A 59 -5.35 -12.95 10.43
N VAL A 60 -4.37 -12.72 11.29
CA VAL A 60 -3.87 -11.37 11.62
C VAL A 60 -3.20 -10.75 10.38
N TYR A 61 -2.37 -11.52 9.68
CA TYR A 61 -1.71 -11.06 8.45
C TYR A 61 -2.73 -10.77 7.34
N VAL A 62 -3.70 -11.65 7.11
CA VAL A 62 -4.77 -11.44 6.10
C VAL A 62 -5.54 -10.15 6.40
N SER A 63 -5.99 -9.98 7.64
CA SER A 63 -6.71 -8.77 8.07
C SER A 63 -5.87 -7.51 7.93
N MET A 64 -4.58 -7.58 8.28
CA MET A 64 -3.64 -6.46 8.16
C MET A 64 -3.46 -6.04 6.69
N PHE A 65 -3.19 -6.98 5.78
CA PHE A 65 -3.01 -6.68 4.35
C PHE A 65 -4.31 -6.21 3.68
N MET A 66 -5.47 -6.74 4.07
CA MET A 66 -6.77 -6.28 3.58
C MET A 66 -7.05 -4.83 4.01
N THR A 67 -6.82 -4.51 5.29
CA THR A 67 -6.98 -3.14 5.82
C THR A 67 -6.02 -2.18 5.12
N LEU A 68 -4.78 -2.63 4.90
CA LEU A 68 -3.77 -1.89 4.16
C LEU A 68 -4.22 -1.58 2.73
N GLY A 69 -4.73 -2.58 2.02
CA GLY A 69 -5.27 -2.42 0.67
C GLY A 69 -6.40 -1.39 0.61
N MET A 70 -7.28 -1.38 1.62
CA MET A 70 -8.34 -0.37 1.73
C MET A 70 -7.77 1.05 1.91
N VAL A 71 -6.74 1.22 2.75
CA VAL A 71 -6.07 2.52 2.93
C VAL A 71 -5.42 3.01 1.63
N VAL A 72 -4.72 2.13 0.91
CA VAL A 72 -4.08 2.46 -0.38
C VAL A 72 -5.12 2.88 -1.42
N LEU A 73 -6.23 2.14 -1.54
CA LEU A 73 -7.31 2.51 -2.46
C LEU A 73 -8.03 3.79 -2.05
N GLY A 74 -8.16 4.05 -0.76
CA GLY A 74 -8.66 5.32 -0.23
C GLY A 74 -7.77 6.50 -0.65
N LEU A 75 -6.46 6.38 -0.47
CA LEU A 75 -5.48 7.39 -0.89
C LEU A 75 -5.50 7.60 -2.41
N PHE A 76 -5.53 6.51 -3.19
CA PHE A 76 -5.64 6.58 -4.65
C PHE A 76 -6.91 7.31 -5.08
N SER A 77 -8.06 6.95 -4.49
CA SER A 77 -9.35 7.60 -4.76
C SER A 77 -9.30 9.10 -4.42
N PHE A 78 -8.71 9.47 -3.29
CA PHE A 78 -8.52 10.86 -2.87
C PHE A 78 -7.70 11.67 -3.89
N ILE A 79 -6.51 11.19 -4.26
CA ILE A 79 -5.62 11.89 -5.21
C ILE A 79 -6.30 11.99 -6.58
N PHE A 80 -6.92 10.90 -7.04
CA PHE A 80 -7.54 10.82 -8.35
C PHE A 80 -8.79 11.72 -8.46
N LEU A 81 -9.63 11.78 -7.43
CA LEU A 81 -10.78 12.70 -7.38
C LEU A 81 -10.36 14.16 -7.33
N LEU A 82 -9.36 14.51 -6.51
CA LEU A 82 -8.84 15.88 -6.44
C LEU A 82 -8.26 16.34 -7.78
N TYR A 83 -7.53 15.44 -8.45
CA TYR A 83 -6.99 15.70 -9.78
C TYR A 83 -8.09 15.90 -10.81
N THR A 84 -9.04 14.97 -10.89
CA THR A 84 -10.09 15.02 -11.91
C THR A 84 -11.01 16.23 -11.70
N ASN A 85 -11.34 16.55 -10.44
CA ASN A 85 -12.05 17.78 -10.10
C ASN A 85 -11.24 19.04 -10.49
N SER A 86 -9.94 19.08 -10.20
CA SER A 86 -9.08 20.20 -10.62
C SER A 86 -9.01 20.35 -12.14
N PHE A 87 -9.00 19.24 -12.88
CA PHE A 87 -9.04 19.25 -14.34
C PHE A 87 -10.37 19.80 -14.87
N LEU A 88 -11.50 19.32 -14.33
CA LEU A 88 -12.83 19.83 -14.66
C LEU A 88 -12.91 21.33 -14.42
N MET A 89 -12.46 21.79 -13.25
CA MET A 89 -12.50 23.19 -12.87
C MET A 89 -11.62 24.06 -13.78
N LYS A 90 -10.42 23.59 -14.15
CA LYS A 90 -9.54 24.28 -15.12
C LYS A 90 -10.20 24.42 -16.50
N ARG A 91 -10.93 23.40 -16.96
CA ARG A 91 -11.60 23.44 -18.27
C ARG A 91 -12.81 24.36 -18.30
N ARG A 92 -13.49 24.53 -17.16
CA ARG A 92 -14.71 25.36 -17.03
C ARG A 92 -14.46 26.81 -16.61
N GLN A 93 -13.20 27.23 -16.42
CA GLN A 93 -12.89 28.62 -16.01
C GLN A 93 -13.46 29.68 -16.96
N LYS A 94 -13.50 29.41 -18.28
CA LYS A 94 -14.08 30.34 -19.27
C LYS A 94 -15.59 30.52 -19.11
N GLU A 95 -16.31 29.44 -18.82
CA GLU A 95 -17.76 29.46 -18.58
C GLU A 95 -18.09 30.21 -17.28
N LEU A 96 -17.34 29.93 -16.21
CA LEU A 96 -17.47 30.63 -14.93
C LEU A 96 -17.14 32.13 -15.05
N GLY A 97 -16.15 32.48 -15.89
CA GLY A 97 -15.82 33.85 -16.23
C GLY A 97 -16.95 34.55 -16.99
N LEU A 98 -17.58 33.88 -17.96
CA LEU A 98 -18.72 34.40 -18.71
C LEU A 98 -19.92 34.69 -17.78
N TYR A 99 -20.21 33.78 -16.84
CA TYR A 99 -21.25 34.00 -15.83
C TYR A 99 -20.98 35.23 -14.96
N SER A 100 -19.72 35.49 -14.61
CA SER A 100 -19.35 36.69 -13.89
C SER A 100 -19.48 37.98 -14.72
N VAL A 101 -19.27 37.93 -16.04
CA VAL A 101 -19.46 39.09 -16.94
C VAL A 101 -20.93 39.41 -17.18
N LEU A 102 -21.77 38.38 -17.25
CA LEU A 102 -23.22 38.50 -17.37
C LEU A 102 -23.91 38.99 -16.07
N GLY A 103 -23.15 39.41 -15.06
CA GLY A 103 -23.67 40.00 -13.83
C GLY A 103 -24.09 39.00 -12.75
N MET A 104 -23.76 37.71 -12.86
CA MET A 104 -24.04 36.77 -11.75
C MET A 104 -23.10 37.04 -10.57
N SER A 105 -23.68 37.13 -9.37
CA SER A 105 -22.92 37.22 -8.12
C SER A 105 -22.13 35.94 -7.85
N LYS A 106 -21.01 36.06 -7.14
CA LYS A 106 -20.18 34.92 -6.71
C LYS A 106 -20.99 33.87 -5.94
N THR A 107 -21.98 34.31 -5.15
CA THR A 107 -22.89 33.44 -4.39
C THR A 107 -23.78 32.61 -5.30
N ASN A 108 -24.24 33.17 -6.43
CA ASN A 108 -25.03 32.42 -7.40
C ASN A 108 -24.20 31.36 -8.12
N ILE A 109 -22.94 31.69 -8.47
CA ILE A 109 -22.00 30.73 -9.06
C ILE A 109 -21.69 29.60 -8.07
N ALA A 110 -21.47 29.93 -6.79
CA ALA A 110 -21.30 28.95 -5.73
C ALA A 110 -22.52 28.03 -5.60
N GLY A 111 -23.74 28.57 -5.66
CA GLY A 111 -24.96 27.78 -5.64
C GLY A 111 -25.06 26.76 -6.78
N ILE A 112 -24.67 27.15 -8.00
CA ILE A 112 -24.61 26.23 -9.15
C ILE A 112 -23.60 25.10 -8.89
N MET A 113 -22.42 25.41 -8.38
CA MET A 113 -21.37 24.40 -8.08
C MET A 113 -21.79 23.39 -7.01
N VAL A 114 -22.55 23.83 -6.01
CA VAL A 114 -23.10 22.93 -4.97
C VAL A 114 -24.04 21.91 -5.62
N PHE A 115 -24.97 22.35 -6.47
CA PHE A 115 -25.89 21.43 -7.15
C PHE A 115 -25.17 20.52 -8.16
N GLU A 116 -24.15 21.00 -8.87
CA GLU A 116 -23.32 20.15 -9.73
C GLU A 116 -22.62 19.05 -8.94
N SER A 117 -22.02 19.42 -7.80
CA SER A 117 -21.34 18.46 -6.92
C SER A 117 -22.34 17.47 -6.31
N LEU A 118 -23.55 17.90 -5.99
CA LEU A 118 -24.64 17.04 -5.54
C LEU A 118 -25.06 16.04 -6.62
N TYR A 119 -25.23 16.47 -7.88
CA TYR A 119 -25.52 15.55 -8.98
C TYR A 119 -24.40 14.54 -9.20
N ILE A 120 -23.14 14.98 -9.10
CA ILE A 120 -21.98 14.09 -9.19
C ILE A 120 -21.96 13.10 -8.02
N ALA A 121 -22.30 13.54 -6.80
CA ALA A 121 -22.40 12.65 -5.65
C ALA A 121 -23.47 11.59 -5.84
N VAL A 122 -24.69 12.00 -6.21
CA VAL A 122 -25.81 11.06 -6.38
C VAL A 122 -25.52 10.08 -7.53
N ILE A 123 -25.16 10.57 -8.71
CA ILE A 123 -24.93 9.72 -9.89
C ILE A 123 -23.67 8.87 -9.71
N GLY A 124 -22.60 9.47 -9.18
CA GLY A 124 -21.31 8.82 -9.01
C GLY A 124 -21.33 7.74 -7.93
N ILE A 125 -21.90 8.03 -6.75
CA ILE A 125 -21.97 7.07 -5.64
C ILE A 125 -23.00 5.99 -5.96
N ALA A 126 -24.21 6.34 -6.43
CA ALA A 126 -25.22 5.34 -6.76
C ALA A 126 -24.76 4.45 -7.93
N GLY A 127 -24.18 5.04 -8.98
CA GLY A 127 -23.62 4.29 -10.10
C GLY A 127 -22.44 3.42 -9.68
N GLY A 128 -21.54 3.93 -8.84
CA GLY A 128 -20.40 3.20 -8.32
C GLY A 128 -20.80 2.02 -7.44
N LEU A 129 -21.79 2.20 -6.56
CA LEU A 129 -22.36 1.11 -5.77
C LEU A 129 -23.06 0.07 -6.65
N ALA A 130 -23.88 0.50 -7.62
CA ALA A 130 -24.56 -0.43 -8.53
C ALA A 130 -23.55 -1.28 -9.32
N VAL A 131 -22.53 -0.65 -9.90
CA VAL A 131 -21.46 -1.35 -10.63
C VAL A 131 -20.61 -2.20 -9.68
N GLY A 132 -20.30 -1.69 -8.49
CA GLY A 132 -19.53 -2.41 -7.47
C GLY A 132 -20.26 -3.69 -7.04
N ILE A 133 -21.51 -3.58 -6.61
CA ILE A 133 -22.36 -4.72 -6.21
C ILE A 133 -22.45 -5.77 -7.32
N LEU A 134 -22.63 -5.33 -8.57
CA LEU A 134 -22.70 -6.22 -9.72
C LEU A 134 -21.37 -6.96 -9.96
N LEU A 135 -20.24 -6.26 -9.85
CA LEU A 135 -18.92 -6.82 -10.15
C LEU A 135 -18.26 -7.55 -8.98
N THR A 136 -18.70 -7.34 -7.73
CA THR A 136 -18.10 -7.97 -6.54
C THR A 136 -18.07 -9.49 -6.67
N LYS A 137 -19.14 -10.11 -7.17
CA LYS A 137 -19.17 -11.57 -7.34
C LYS A 137 -18.12 -12.04 -8.36
N LEU A 138 -17.99 -11.33 -9.49
CA LEU A 138 -17.00 -11.66 -10.51
C LEU A 138 -15.57 -11.54 -9.97
N VAL A 139 -15.26 -10.46 -9.24
CA VAL A 139 -13.93 -10.26 -8.65
C VAL A 139 -13.64 -11.30 -7.57
N SER A 140 -14.61 -11.61 -6.70
CA SER A 140 -14.45 -12.67 -5.69
C SER A 140 -14.16 -14.02 -6.34
N LEU A 141 -14.87 -14.39 -7.42
CA LEU A 141 -14.66 -15.64 -8.15
C LEU A 141 -13.26 -15.70 -8.77
N ALA A 142 -12.81 -14.60 -9.36
CA ALA A 142 -11.46 -14.49 -9.88
C ALA A 142 -10.40 -14.66 -8.78
N LEU A 143 -10.62 -14.05 -7.61
CA LEU A 143 -9.72 -14.15 -6.46
C LEU A 143 -9.64 -15.60 -5.92
N PHE A 144 -10.79 -16.24 -5.66
CA PHE A 144 -10.82 -17.65 -5.19
C PHE A 144 -10.14 -18.60 -6.18
N LYS A 145 -10.35 -18.40 -7.49
CA LYS A 145 -9.68 -19.18 -8.53
C LYS A 145 -8.17 -18.95 -8.56
N LEU A 146 -7.71 -17.71 -8.39
CA LEU A 146 -6.30 -17.37 -8.31
C LEU A 146 -5.64 -18.00 -7.08
N MET A 147 -6.35 -18.04 -5.95
CA MET A 147 -5.90 -18.64 -4.70
C MET A 147 -6.06 -20.17 -4.63
N ARG A 148 -6.65 -20.81 -5.64
CA ARG A 148 -6.94 -22.26 -5.67
C ARG A 148 -7.81 -22.74 -4.50
N LEU A 149 -8.68 -21.87 -4.00
CA LEU A 149 -9.60 -22.17 -2.89
C LEU A 149 -10.96 -22.64 -3.43
N PRO A 150 -11.70 -23.48 -2.67
CA PRO A 150 -13.06 -23.87 -3.05
C PRO A 150 -13.94 -22.64 -3.12
N VAL A 151 -14.71 -22.52 -4.19
CA VAL A 151 -15.56 -21.34 -4.45
C VAL A 151 -16.81 -21.40 -3.58
N PRO A 152 -17.03 -20.46 -2.65
CA PRO A 152 -18.29 -20.41 -1.91
C PRO A 152 -19.42 -19.93 -2.83
N PHE A 153 -20.47 -20.75 -2.94
CA PHE A 153 -21.71 -20.41 -3.63
C PHE A 153 -22.61 -19.55 -2.71
N GLY A 154 -22.34 -18.24 -2.66
CA GLY A 154 -23.21 -17.26 -2.02
C GLY A 154 -23.02 -15.86 -2.59
N PHE A 155 -24.11 -15.09 -2.70
CA PHE A 155 -24.05 -13.65 -3.00
C PHE A 155 -24.47 -12.89 -1.74
N THR A 156 -23.48 -12.36 -1.02
CA THR A 156 -23.69 -11.57 0.18
C THR A 156 -23.38 -10.11 -0.12
N VAL A 157 -24.35 -9.23 0.12
CA VAL A 157 -24.15 -7.78 0.07
C VAL A 157 -23.94 -7.32 1.50
N GLN A 158 -22.74 -6.84 1.87
CA GLN A 158 -22.54 -6.29 3.22
C GLN A 158 -23.06 -4.85 3.30
N PRO A 159 -24.06 -4.56 4.16
CA PRO A 159 -24.55 -3.19 4.36
C PRO A 159 -23.47 -2.24 4.90
N ILE A 160 -22.53 -2.78 5.70
CA ILE A 160 -21.42 -2.02 6.27
C ILE A 160 -20.53 -1.43 5.17
N ALA A 161 -20.22 -2.22 4.13
CA ALA A 161 -19.42 -1.77 2.99
C ALA A 161 -20.10 -0.62 2.23
N ILE A 162 -21.44 -0.67 2.08
CA ILE A 162 -22.23 0.40 1.45
C ILE A 162 -22.08 1.70 2.24
N ILE A 163 -22.26 1.65 3.57
CA ILE A 163 -22.18 2.83 4.43
C ILE A 163 -20.78 3.47 4.36
N ILE A 164 -19.73 2.65 4.44
CA ILE A 164 -18.34 3.14 4.36
C ILE A 164 -18.10 3.85 3.02
N VAL A 165 -18.54 3.28 1.90
CA VAL A 165 -18.40 3.88 0.56
C VAL A 165 -19.16 5.21 0.48
N VAL A 166 -20.42 5.25 0.92
CA VAL A 166 -21.25 6.45 0.90
C VAL A 166 -20.59 7.57 1.71
N LEU A 167 -20.18 7.29 2.95
CA LEU A 167 -19.56 8.29 3.83
C LEU A 167 -18.22 8.77 3.28
N PHE A 168 -17.37 7.85 2.82
CA PHE A 168 -16.05 8.18 2.30
C PHE A 168 -16.15 9.04 1.03
N PHE A 169 -16.93 8.64 0.04
CA PHE A 169 -17.08 9.42 -1.20
C PHE A 169 -17.88 10.70 -1.00
N ALA A 170 -18.87 10.73 -0.09
CA ALA A 170 -19.53 11.98 0.28
C ALA A 170 -18.52 12.97 0.90
N ALA A 171 -17.64 12.51 1.80
CA ALA A 171 -16.59 13.34 2.37
C ALA A 171 -15.59 13.85 1.31
N LEU A 172 -15.18 12.99 0.37
CA LEU A 172 -14.29 13.38 -0.74
C LEU A 172 -14.94 14.43 -1.66
N ILE A 173 -16.19 14.21 -2.05
CA ILE A 173 -16.91 15.15 -2.91
C ILE A 173 -17.16 16.46 -2.16
N PHE A 174 -17.50 16.40 -0.88
CA PHE A 174 -17.61 17.58 -0.03
C PHE A 174 -16.28 18.36 0.06
N LEU A 175 -15.16 17.67 0.24
CA LEU A 175 -13.83 18.30 0.24
C LEU A 175 -13.51 18.96 -1.10
N THR A 176 -13.80 18.30 -2.22
CA THR A 176 -13.60 18.88 -3.56
C THR A 176 -14.49 20.10 -3.79
N LEU A 177 -15.73 20.08 -3.28
CA LEU A 177 -16.64 21.22 -3.30
C LEU A 177 -16.08 22.39 -2.48
N LEU A 178 -15.56 22.15 -1.27
CA LEU A 178 -14.92 23.19 -0.46
C LEU A 178 -13.72 23.81 -1.19
N ALA A 179 -12.87 22.98 -1.80
CA ALA A 179 -11.72 23.46 -2.58
C ALA A 179 -12.18 24.31 -3.79
N ASN A 180 -13.26 23.91 -4.45
CA ASN A 180 -13.87 24.63 -5.56
C ASN A 180 -14.43 25.99 -5.13
N LEU A 181 -15.20 26.02 -4.03
CA LEU A 181 -15.78 27.23 -3.46
C LEU A 181 -14.70 28.22 -3.00
N ALA A 182 -13.66 27.74 -2.34
CA ALA A 182 -12.52 28.56 -1.92
C ALA A 182 -11.81 29.21 -3.12
N LYS A 183 -11.65 28.45 -4.21
CA LYS A 183 -11.04 28.93 -5.45
C LYS A 183 -11.87 30.03 -6.10
N VAL A 184 -13.19 29.86 -6.20
CA VAL A 184 -14.10 30.87 -6.75
C VAL A 184 -14.19 32.11 -5.87
N GLY A 185 -14.25 31.93 -4.55
CA GLY A 185 -14.29 33.03 -3.58
C GLY A 185 -13.08 33.95 -3.71
N ARG A 186 -11.88 33.35 -3.77
CA ARG A 186 -10.59 34.07 -3.89
C ARG A 186 -10.28 34.61 -5.28
N SER A 187 -10.95 34.11 -6.34
CA SER A 187 -10.68 34.55 -7.70
C SER A 187 -11.29 35.94 -7.98
N ARG A 188 -10.49 36.84 -8.57
CA ARG A 188 -10.99 38.12 -9.10
C ARG A 188 -11.67 37.88 -10.46
N PRO A 189 -12.86 38.44 -10.74
CA PRO A 189 -13.56 38.31 -12.03
C PRO A 189 -12.68 38.62 -13.25
N VAL A 190 -11.81 39.63 -13.14
CA VAL A 190 -10.88 40.05 -14.19
C VAL A 190 -9.76 39.03 -14.42
N GLU A 191 -9.34 38.30 -13.37
CA GLU A 191 -8.34 37.21 -13.48
C GLU A 191 -8.96 35.92 -14.04
N LEU A 192 -10.26 35.68 -13.83
CA LEU A 192 -10.98 34.57 -14.46
C LEU A 192 -11.11 34.76 -15.98
N LEU A 193 -11.31 36.00 -16.44
CA LEU A 193 -11.36 36.34 -17.88
C LEU A 193 -9.97 36.43 -18.52
N ARG A 194 -8.96 36.92 -17.77
CA ARG A 194 -7.56 36.93 -18.20
C ARG A 194 -6.81 35.63 -17.90
N GLY A 195 -7.48 34.58 -17.42
CA GLY A 195 -6.87 33.30 -17.00
C GLY A 195 -6.11 32.54 -18.10
N GLY A 196 -6.16 33.01 -19.34
CA GLY A 196 -5.31 32.56 -20.45
C GLY A 196 -4.29 33.57 -20.98
N ASN A 197 -4.30 34.84 -20.52
CA ASN A 197 -3.59 35.97 -21.13
C ASN A 197 -2.83 36.89 -20.15
N VAL A 198 -2.79 36.61 -18.84
CA VAL A 198 -1.81 37.28 -17.97
C VAL A 198 -0.45 36.67 -18.29
N GLY A 199 0.42 37.45 -18.95
CA GLY A 199 1.78 37.04 -19.32
C GLY A 199 2.42 36.26 -18.18
N GLU A 200 2.66 34.97 -18.40
CA GLU A 200 3.20 34.09 -17.38
C GLU A 200 4.57 34.64 -17.00
N LYS A 201 4.72 35.12 -15.76
CA LYS A 201 6.01 35.54 -15.22
C LYS A 201 7.04 34.44 -15.47
N GLU A 202 8.25 34.80 -15.88
CA GLU A 202 9.31 33.82 -16.17
C GLU A 202 9.44 32.84 -14.98
N PRO A 203 9.37 31.52 -15.23
CA PRO A 203 9.42 30.55 -14.15
C PRO A 203 10.75 30.66 -13.41
N LYS A 204 10.71 30.96 -12.11
CA LYS A 204 11.89 30.84 -11.24
C LYS A 204 12.05 29.36 -10.91
N ALA A 205 13.11 28.73 -11.42
CA ALA A 205 13.50 27.40 -10.95
C ALA A 205 14.03 27.58 -9.52
N SER A 206 13.28 27.11 -8.53
CA SER A 206 13.69 27.13 -7.14
C SER A 206 14.67 25.98 -6.90
N TRP A 207 15.96 26.30 -6.85
CA TRP A 207 17.03 25.35 -6.53
C TRP A 207 16.74 24.55 -5.25
N PHE A 208 16.19 25.22 -4.23
CA PHE A 208 15.75 24.58 -2.98
C PHE A 208 14.73 23.45 -3.21
N LEU A 209 13.71 23.69 -4.03
CA LEU A 209 12.65 22.71 -4.28
C LEU A 209 13.15 21.53 -5.12
N THR A 210 14.16 21.76 -5.97
CA THR A 210 14.90 20.67 -6.65
C THR A 210 15.67 19.82 -5.65
N LEU A 211 16.41 20.44 -4.72
CA LEU A 211 17.17 19.72 -3.69
C LEU A 211 16.26 18.88 -2.79
N VAL A 212 15.14 19.47 -2.34
CA VAL A 212 14.11 18.76 -1.56
C VAL A 212 13.54 17.57 -2.35
N GLY A 213 13.23 17.76 -3.63
CA GLY A 213 12.72 16.66 -4.46
C GLY A 213 13.69 15.49 -4.59
N ILE A 214 14.98 15.78 -4.80
CA ILE A 214 16.02 14.75 -4.90
C ILE A 214 16.22 14.05 -3.55
N LEU A 215 16.25 14.83 -2.46
CA LEU A 215 16.41 14.29 -1.11
C LEU A 215 15.27 13.35 -0.73
N PHE A 216 14.01 13.75 -0.96
CA PHE A 216 12.85 12.92 -0.63
C PHE A 216 12.78 11.64 -1.47
N LEU A 217 13.14 11.71 -2.76
CA LEU A 217 13.15 10.54 -3.62
C LEU A 217 14.32 9.59 -3.29
N GLY A 218 15.50 10.14 -3.00
CA GLY A 218 16.65 9.38 -2.52
C GLY A 218 16.40 8.74 -1.16
N ALA A 219 15.81 9.48 -0.22
CA ALA A 219 15.43 8.96 1.10
C ALA A 219 14.42 7.82 0.97
N GLY A 220 13.39 7.95 0.12
CA GLY A 220 12.45 6.86 -0.14
C GLY A 220 13.12 5.59 -0.68
N TYR A 221 14.12 5.75 -1.55
CA TYR A 221 14.89 4.62 -2.09
C TYR A 221 15.81 3.97 -1.06
N VAL A 222 16.55 4.78 -0.28
CA VAL A 222 17.43 4.28 0.79
C VAL A 222 16.63 3.56 1.86
N VAL A 223 15.48 4.11 2.24
CA VAL A 223 14.55 3.48 3.17
C VAL A 223 14.05 2.14 2.61
N ALA A 224 13.77 2.03 1.32
CA ALA A 224 13.38 0.75 0.71
C ALA A 224 14.52 -0.30 0.73
N MET A 225 15.78 0.13 0.68
CA MET A 225 16.94 -0.79 0.75
C MET A 225 17.34 -1.21 2.17
N LEU A 226 17.06 -0.41 3.20
CA LEU A 226 17.49 -0.66 4.58
C LEU A 226 16.49 -1.50 5.40
N VAL A 227 15.39 -1.94 4.80
CA VAL A 227 14.31 -2.63 5.49
C VAL A 227 14.48 -4.14 5.33
N ASP A 228 15.07 -4.76 6.34
CA ASP A 228 15.28 -6.22 6.39
C ASP A 228 14.21 -6.95 7.23
N ASN A 229 13.40 -6.21 8.01
CA ASN A 229 12.40 -6.80 8.91
C ASN A 229 10.98 -6.76 8.31
N PRO A 230 10.31 -7.92 8.10
CA PRO A 230 8.99 -7.97 7.44
C PRO A 230 7.88 -7.25 8.21
N GLY A 231 7.92 -7.23 9.54
CA GLY A 231 6.93 -6.52 10.36
C GLY A 231 7.04 -4.99 10.31
N MET A 232 8.27 -4.46 10.30
CA MET A 232 8.52 -3.02 10.14
C MET A 232 8.38 -2.57 8.68
N ALA A 233 8.55 -3.49 7.73
CA ALA A 233 8.53 -3.20 6.30
C ALA A 233 7.23 -2.54 5.85
N VAL A 234 6.11 -2.96 6.44
CA VAL A 234 4.80 -2.43 6.06
C VAL A 234 4.64 -0.95 6.42
N ALA A 235 4.99 -0.54 7.64
CA ALA A 235 4.87 0.86 8.07
C ALA A 235 5.87 1.76 7.32
N VAL A 236 7.09 1.25 7.13
CA VAL A 236 8.17 1.97 6.46
C VAL A 236 7.88 2.12 4.95
N TYR A 237 7.22 1.14 4.33
CA TYR A 237 6.77 1.21 2.94
C TYR A 237 5.85 2.41 2.68
N PHE A 238 4.87 2.67 3.55
CA PHE A 238 3.98 3.83 3.39
C PHE A 238 4.72 5.15 3.49
N LEU A 239 5.65 5.26 4.44
CA LEU A 239 6.49 6.44 4.57
C LEU A 239 7.31 6.68 3.28
N ALA A 240 7.89 5.62 2.72
CA ALA A 240 8.61 5.67 1.45
C ALA A 240 7.70 6.10 0.29
N VAL A 241 6.47 5.57 0.19
CA VAL A 241 5.51 5.97 -0.84
C VAL A 241 5.16 7.47 -0.73
N PHE A 242 4.89 7.98 0.47
CA PHE A 242 4.65 9.41 0.67
C PHE A 242 5.87 10.25 0.28
N ALA A 243 7.06 9.81 0.64
CA ALA A 243 8.30 10.50 0.28
C ALA A 243 8.49 10.55 -1.25
N VAL A 244 8.22 9.45 -1.96
CA VAL A 244 8.29 9.37 -3.43
C VAL A 244 7.24 10.26 -4.09
N ILE A 245 6.01 10.32 -3.57
CA ILE A 245 4.95 11.20 -4.09
C ILE A 245 5.39 12.66 -3.97
N ILE A 246 5.82 13.10 -2.78
CA ILE A 246 6.30 14.47 -2.53
C ILE A 246 7.50 14.78 -3.42
N GLY A 247 8.48 13.87 -3.46
CA GLY A 247 9.66 13.97 -4.31
C GLY A 247 9.27 14.21 -5.77
N THR A 248 8.39 13.37 -6.30
CA THR A 248 7.94 13.45 -7.70
C THR A 248 7.27 14.79 -8.02
N TYR A 249 6.38 15.31 -7.14
CA TYR A 249 5.81 16.65 -7.30
C TYR A 249 6.88 17.75 -7.34
N CYS A 250 7.84 17.72 -6.41
CA CYS A 250 8.93 18.68 -6.35
C CYS A 250 9.81 18.63 -7.59
N LEU A 251 10.14 17.42 -8.08
CA LEU A 251 10.95 17.22 -9.28
C LEU A 251 10.23 17.73 -10.54
N PHE A 252 8.98 17.35 -10.78
CA PHE A 252 8.24 17.82 -11.96
C PHE A 252 7.98 19.33 -11.95
N THR A 253 7.83 19.94 -10.78
CA THR A 253 7.64 21.39 -10.67
C THR A 253 8.95 22.18 -10.80
N SER A 254 10.09 21.60 -10.42
CA SER A 254 11.37 22.31 -10.32
C SER A 254 12.44 21.83 -11.29
N ILE A 255 12.70 20.52 -11.36
CA ILE A 255 13.73 19.94 -12.24
C ILE A 255 13.38 20.15 -13.70
N SER A 256 12.13 19.89 -14.08
CA SER A 256 11.66 20.12 -15.45
C SER A 256 12.03 21.53 -15.94
N ILE A 257 11.80 22.55 -15.11
CA ILE A 257 12.14 23.94 -15.43
C ILE A 257 13.65 24.19 -15.36
N ALA A 258 14.35 23.59 -14.38
CA ALA A 258 15.79 23.72 -14.20
C ALA A 258 16.58 23.14 -15.39
N VAL A 259 16.20 21.97 -15.89
CA VAL A 259 16.78 21.33 -17.08
C VAL A 259 16.62 22.25 -18.29
N LEU A 260 15.43 22.82 -18.50
CA LEU A 260 15.20 23.75 -19.61
C LEU A 260 16.01 25.04 -19.48
N LYS A 261 16.21 25.55 -18.27
CA LYS A 261 17.13 26.68 -18.04
C LYS A 261 18.59 26.30 -18.28
N ALA A 262 19.01 25.09 -17.93
CA ALA A 262 20.36 24.59 -18.22
C ALA A 262 20.58 24.47 -19.74
N LEU A 263 19.61 23.94 -20.49
CA LEU A 263 19.64 23.91 -21.96
C LEU A 263 19.69 25.31 -22.58
N ARG A 264 18.96 26.27 -22.00
CA ARG A 264 19.01 27.69 -22.41
C ARG A 264 20.35 28.36 -22.08
N ARG A 265 20.99 27.99 -20.97
CA ARG A 265 22.31 28.52 -20.56
C ARG A 265 23.43 28.04 -21.49
N ASN A 266 23.28 26.86 -22.10
CA ASN A 266 24.25 26.34 -23.06
C ASN A 266 24.14 27.06 -24.42
N ARG A 267 24.98 28.08 -24.62
CA ARG A 267 25.04 28.91 -25.84
C ARG A 267 25.16 28.07 -27.13
N ARG A 268 25.92 26.97 -27.10
CA ARG A 268 26.19 26.09 -28.25
C ARG A 268 24.97 25.27 -28.69
N TYR A 269 24.03 25.02 -27.77
CA TYR A 269 22.78 24.29 -28.03
C TYR A 269 21.63 25.25 -28.36
N TYR A 270 21.49 26.33 -27.58
CA TYR A 270 20.33 27.22 -27.64
C TYR A 270 20.27 28.10 -28.91
N TYR A 271 21.40 28.59 -29.42
CA TYR A 271 21.43 29.52 -30.56
C TYR A 271 21.23 28.85 -31.94
N LYS A 272 21.01 27.54 -31.99
CA LYS A 272 20.59 26.89 -33.24
C LYS A 272 19.10 27.14 -33.47
N ALA A 273 18.72 27.58 -34.68
CA ALA A 273 17.35 27.97 -35.03
C ALA A 273 16.29 26.91 -34.67
N LYS A 274 16.61 25.61 -34.81
CA LYS A 274 15.73 24.49 -34.44
C LYS A 274 15.47 24.37 -32.92
N HIS A 275 16.45 24.70 -32.09
CA HIS A 275 16.39 24.50 -30.64
C HIS A 275 15.88 25.73 -29.90
N PHE A 276 16.16 26.94 -30.41
CA PHE A 276 15.74 28.21 -29.80
C PHE A 276 14.22 28.29 -29.58
N ILE A 277 13.43 28.02 -30.62
CA ILE A 277 11.97 28.11 -30.60
C ILE A 277 11.37 27.05 -29.68
N SER A 278 11.91 25.82 -29.75
CA SER A 278 11.44 24.69 -28.95
C SER A 278 11.71 24.87 -27.45
N VAL A 279 12.94 25.23 -27.07
CA VAL A 279 13.34 25.42 -25.66
C VAL A 279 12.59 26.58 -25.03
N SER A 280 12.47 27.71 -25.73
CA SER A 280 11.74 28.89 -25.23
C SER A 280 10.24 28.62 -25.07
N GLY A 281 9.62 27.97 -26.06
CA GLY A 281 8.20 27.61 -25.99
C GLY A 281 7.90 26.53 -24.94
N MET A 282 8.80 25.56 -24.77
CA MET A 282 8.64 24.45 -23.82
C MET A 282 8.78 24.92 -22.37
N LEU A 283 9.61 25.92 -22.08
CA LEU A 283 9.79 26.48 -20.74
C LEU A 283 8.48 27.00 -20.13
N TYR A 284 7.69 27.74 -20.91
CA TYR A 284 6.39 28.23 -20.48
C TYR A 284 5.33 27.10 -20.44
N ARG A 285 5.33 26.21 -21.44
CA ARG A 285 4.41 25.05 -21.48
C ARG A 285 4.62 24.11 -20.29
N MET A 286 5.87 23.85 -19.88
CA MET A 286 6.19 23.00 -18.73
C MET A 286 5.79 23.66 -17.42
N LYS A 287 5.96 24.98 -17.24
CA LYS A 287 5.46 25.67 -16.05
C LYS A 287 3.94 25.47 -15.86
N ARG A 288 3.17 25.62 -16.95
CA ARG A 288 1.71 25.51 -16.92
C ARG A 288 1.22 24.07 -16.70
N ASN A 289 1.96 23.08 -17.22
CA ASN A 289 1.55 21.68 -17.26
C ASN A 289 2.30 20.76 -16.28
N ALA A 290 3.33 21.24 -15.59
CA ALA A 290 4.19 20.44 -14.68
C ALA A 290 3.38 19.65 -13.65
N VAL A 291 2.40 20.29 -13.00
CA VAL A 291 1.53 19.64 -12.02
C VAL A 291 0.70 18.52 -12.68
N GLY A 292 0.27 18.70 -13.93
CA GLY A 292 -0.44 17.65 -14.66
C GLY A 292 0.45 16.46 -14.99
N LEU A 293 1.70 16.71 -15.40
CA LEU A 293 2.69 15.67 -15.68
C LEU A 293 3.06 14.88 -14.42
N ALA A 294 3.24 15.56 -13.29
CA ALA A 294 3.47 14.91 -11.99
C ALA A 294 2.36 13.93 -11.64
N ASN A 295 1.10 14.33 -11.82
CA ASN A 295 -0.05 13.49 -11.52
C ASN A 295 -0.11 12.26 -12.43
N ILE A 296 0.16 12.40 -13.73
CA ILE A 296 0.21 11.27 -14.66
C ILE A 296 1.31 10.29 -14.21
N CYS A 297 2.50 10.80 -13.87
CA CYS A 297 3.60 9.96 -13.41
C CYS A 297 3.24 9.18 -12.14
N ILE A 298 2.69 9.84 -11.13
CA ILE A 298 2.28 9.20 -9.87
C ILE A 298 1.21 8.13 -10.11
N LEU A 299 0.24 8.40 -10.98
CA LEU A 299 -0.80 7.42 -11.31
C LEU A 299 -0.21 6.21 -12.05
N CYS A 300 0.70 6.43 -13.01
CA CYS A 300 1.37 5.35 -13.72
C CYS A 300 2.26 4.51 -12.78
N THR A 301 3.01 5.14 -11.88
CA THR A 301 3.86 4.42 -10.93
C THR A 301 3.03 3.62 -9.95
N MET A 302 1.90 4.15 -9.45
CA MET A 302 0.98 3.40 -8.60
C MET A 302 0.45 2.13 -9.28
N VAL A 303 0.02 2.24 -10.54
CA VAL A 303 -0.44 1.07 -11.33
C VAL A 303 0.69 0.07 -11.51
N MET A 304 1.90 0.54 -11.85
CA MET A 304 3.06 -0.32 -12.04
C MET A 304 3.46 -1.07 -10.76
N VAL A 305 3.47 -0.37 -9.62
CA VAL A 305 3.78 -0.95 -8.31
C VAL A 305 2.73 -2.00 -7.91
N MET A 306 1.44 -1.74 -8.13
CA MET A 306 0.38 -2.71 -7.83
C MET A 306 0.50 -3.97 -8.68
N ILE A 307 0.72 -3.84 -9.99
CA ILE A 307 0.85 -5.00 -10.90
C ILE A 307 2.12 -5.79 -10.57
N SER A 308 3.25 -5.10 -10.44
CA SER A 308 4.55 -5.73 -10.14
C SER A 308 4.52 -6.44 -8.78
N GLY A 309 4.06 -5.75 -7.73
CA GLY A 309 3.99 -6.32 -6.38
C GLY A 309 3.08 -7.54 -6.30
N THR A 310 1.90 -7.48 -6.94
CA THR A 310 0.97 -8.62 -6.96
C THR A 310 1.57 -9.80 -7.73
N LEU A 311 2.21 -9.54 -8.87
CA LEU A 311 2.84 -10.60 -9.68
C LEU A 311 4.01 -11.25 -8.94
N SER A 312 4.89 -10.45 -8.32
CA SER A 312 6.03 -10.97 -7.55
C SER A 312 5.57 -11.82 -6.35
N LEU A 313 4.54 -11.39 -5.62
CA LEU A 313 3.97 -12.17 -4.52
C LEU A 313 3.31 -13.46 -5.01
N TYR A 314 2.60 -13.41 -6.15
CA TYR A 314 1.97 -14.60 -6.72
C TYR A 314 3.00 -15.61 -7.23
N LEU A 315 4.01 -15.17 -7.98
CA LEU A 315 5.07 -16.06 -8.48
C LEU A 315 5.95 -16.61 -7.34
N GLY A 316 6.27 -15.77 -6.34
CA GLY A 316 7.04 -16.17 -5.15
C GLY A 316 6.28 -17.04 -4.16
N SER A 317 4.97 -17.28 -4.37
CA SER A 317 4.20 -18.18 -3.49
C SER A 317 4.69 -19.63 -3.57
N ALA A 318 5.09 -20.10 -4.76
CA ALA A 318 5.61 -21.45 -4.94
C ALA A 318 6.97 -21.63 -4.26
N GLU A 319 7.85 -20.63 -4.38
CA GLU A 319 9.15 -20.62 -3.71
C GLU A 319 8.99 -20.61 -2.19
N GLN A 320 8.05 -19.83 -1.65
CA GLN A 320 7.74 -19.84 -0.23
C GLN A 320 7.20 -21.19 0.23
N VAL A 321 6.27 -21.81 -0.49
CA VAL A 321 5.76 -23.15 -0.14
C VAL A 321 6.89 -24.17 -0.13
N ASN A 322 7.78 -24.16 -1.13
CA ASN A 322 8.94 -25.07 -1.15
C ASN A 322 9.93 -24.77 -0.01
N ALA A 323 10.08 -23.51 0.41
CA ALA A 323 10.95 -23.15 1.52
C ALA A 323 10.37 -23.57 2.88
N TYR A 324 9.06 -23.48 3.08
CA TYR A 324 8.39 -23.90 4.32
C TYR A 324 8.08 -25.42 4.36
N CYS A 325 7.89 -26.04 3.20
CA CYS A 325 7.60 -27.47 3.04
C CYS A 325 8.57 -28.08 2.02
N PRO A 326 9.86 -28.27 2.39
CA PRO A 326 10.87 -28.82 1.48
C PRO A 326 10.63 -30.29 1.10
N ALA A 327 9.83 -31.02 1.88
CA ALA A 327 9.47 -32.42 1.66
C ALA A 327 7.98 -32.66 1.91
N ASP A 328 7.47 -33.80 1.41
CA ASP A 328 6.06 -34.21 1.57
C ASP A 328 5.67 -34.41 3.05
N VAL A 329 6.65 -34.72 3.92
CA VAL A 329 6.49 -34.84 5.37
C VAL A 329 7.64 -34.11 6.05
N VAL A 330 7.32 -33.11 6.86
CA VAL A 330 8.26 -32.38 7.72
C VAL A 330 7.85 -32.63 9.15
N VAL A 331 8.76 -33.15 9.98
CA VAL A 331 8.51 -33.36 11.41
C VAL A 331 9.38 -32.39 12.21
N GLU A 332 8.73 -31.50 12.96
CA GLU A 332 9.39 -30.59 13.90
C GLU A 332 9.12 -31.08 15.32
N ALA A 333 10.20 -31.40 16.06
CA ALA A 333 10.13 -31.79 17.46
C ALA A 333 10.71 -30.66 18.31
N THR A 334 9.85 -29.96 19.05
CA THR A 334 10.27 -28.92 20.00
C THR A 334 10.33 -29.52 21.39
N TYR A 335 11.54 -29.59 21.97
CA TYR A 335 11.72 -30.02 23.35
C TYR A 335 11.85 -28.80 24.27
N TYR A 336 11.00 -28.72 25.29
CA TYR A 336 11.18 -27.76 26.37
C TYR A 336 12.10 -28.41 27.41
N SER A 337 13.32 -27.89 27.53
CA SER A 337 14.13 -28.15 28.73
C SER A 337 13.45 -27.39 29.88
N SER A 338 12.50 -28.02 30.57
CA SER A 338 12.27 -27.62 31.95
C SER A 338 13.52 -27.94 32.76
N SER A 339 13.73 -27.24 33.87
CA SER A 339 14.75 -27.61 34.83
C SER A 339 14.64 -29.10 35.12
N ASN A 340 15.74 -29.78 35.44
CA ASN A 340 15.76 -31.22 35.79
C ASN A 340 14.78 -31.63 36.92
N GLU A 341 14.09 -30.66 37.52
CA GLU A 341 13.04 -30.79 38.51
C GLU A 341 11.88 -29.89 38.02
N ASP A 342 10.78 -30.51 37.57
CA ASP A 342 9.48 -29.84 37.48
C ASP A 342 8.70 -30.16 38.75
N HIS A 343 8.33 -29.11 39.49
CA HIS A 343 7.50 -29.20 40.68
C HIS A 343 6.04 -29.24 40.23
N VAL A 344 5.49 -30.44 40.06
CA VAL A 344 4.08 -30.62 39.72
C VAL A 344 3.28 -30.59 41.01
N TYR A 345 2.61 -29.47 41.25
CA TYR A 345 1.72 -29.29 42.40
C TYR A 345 0.31 -29.78 42.05
N ASN A 346 -0.21 -30.74 42.81
CA ASN A 346 -1.57 -31.23 42.63
C ASN A 346 -2.54 -30.42 43.52
N ASP A 347 -3.30 -29.52 42.90
CA ASP A 347 -4.26 -28.62 43.58
C ASP A 347 -5.36 -29.38 44.36
N GLU A 348 -5.63 -30.66 44.07
CA GLU A 348 -6.67 -31.45 44.74
C GLU A 348 -6.15 -32.24 45.96
N THR A 349 -4.88 -32.68 45.96
CA THR A 349 -4.29 -33.49 47.03
C THR A 349 -3.29 -32.73 47.90
N GLY A 350 -2.83 -31.55 47.46
CA GLY A 350 -1.86 -30.71 48.17
C GLY A 350 -0.43 -31.29 48.22
N GLU A 351 -0.17 -32.35 47.46
CA GLU A 351 1.14 -33.00 47.36
C GLU A 351 1.96 -32.44 46.20
N GLU A 352 3.25 -32.27 46.45
CA GLU A 352 4.24 -31.82 45.46
C GLU A 352 5.03 -33.03 44.98
N THR A 353 4.92 -33.34 43.69
CA THR A 353 5.65 -34.44 43.06
C THR A 353 6.77 -33.88 42.19
N ILE A 354 7.99 -34.37 42.41
CA ILE A 354 9.16 -34.00 41.62
C ILE A 354 9.26 -35.01 40.46
N GLU A 355 8.92 -34.57 39.24
CA GLU A 355 9.17 -35.36 38.04
C GLU A 355 10.59 -35.09 37.51
N TYR A 356 11.41 -36.16 37.47
CA TYR A 356 12.73 -36.12 36.84
C TYR A 356 12.59 -36.43 35.34
N HIS A 357 12.72 -35.41 34.50
CA HIS A 357 12.82 -35.62 33.06
C HIS A 357 14.24 -36.05 32.67
N THR A 358 14.36 -37.14 31.91
CA THR A 358 15.66 -37.63 31.41
C THR A 358 16.24 -36.66 30.38
N PRO A 359 17.57 -36.43 30.38
CA PRO A 359 18.22 -35.62 29.35
C PRO A 359 18.01 -36.20 27.95
N PHE A 360 18.02 -35.33 26.94
CA PHE A 360 17.81 -35.69 25.53
C PHE A 360 18.74 -36.83 25.07
N ASP A 361 18.16 -37.98 24.75
CA ASP A 361 18.86 -39.09 24.09
C ASP A 361 18.54 -39.08 22.59
N ALA A 362 19.49 -38.54 21.82
CA ALA A 362 19.40 -38.45 20.37
C ALA A 362 19.22 -39.83 19.71
N ALA A 363 19.84 -40.88 20.26
CA ALA A 363 19.83 -42.21 19.66
C ALA A 363 18.48 -42.91 19.85
N ALA A 364 17.86 -42.75 21.03
CA ALA A 364 16.53 -43.28 21.30
C ALA A 364 15.46 -42.60 20.42
N MET A 365 15.58 -41.28 20.21
CA MET A 365 14.67 -40.53 19.35
C MET A 365 14.82 -40.94 17.88
N ASP A 366 16.06 -41.10 17.40
CA ASP A 366 16.35 -41.59 16.05
C ASP A 366 15.73 -42.99 15.80
N ALA A 367 15.87 -43.90 16.77
CA ALA A 367 15.29 -45.23 16.69
C ALA A 367 13.75 -45.20 16.64
N TRP A 368 13.13 -44.33 17.45
CA TRP A 368 11.68 -44.12 17.43
C TRP A 368 11.18 -43.61 16.07
N PHE A 369 11.91 -42.67 15.46
CA PHE A 369 11.56 -42.17 14.13
C PHE A 369 11.66 -43.27 13.07
N GLU A 370 12.75 -44.04 13.06
CA GLU A 370 12.92 -45.17 12.14
C GLU A 370 11.77 -46.19 12.23
N ASP A 371 11.37 -46.55 13.45
CA ASP A 371 10.23 -47.43 13.70
C ASP A 371 8.90 -46.80 13.23
N TYR A 372 8.68 -45.51 13.48
CA TYR A 372 7.47 -44.80 13.04
C TYR A 372 7.35 -44.75 11.51
N PHE A 373 8.43 -44.40 10.81
CA PHE A 373 8.44 -44.35 9.34
C PHE A 373 8.27 -45.75 8.73
N ALA A 374 8.88 -46.78 9.33
CA ALA A 374 8.72 -48.17 8.92
C ALA A 374 7.27 -48.65 9.11
N ALA A 375 6.63 -48.34 10.24
CA ALA A 375 5.24 -48.69 10.52
C ALA A 375 4.25 -48.05 9.53
N HIS A 376 4.54 -46.83 9.07
CA HIS A 376 3.69 -46.09 8.13
C HIS A 376 4.08 -46.25 6.65
N LYS A 377 5.09 -47.08 6.34
CA LYS A 377 5.60 -47.33 4.98
C LYS A 377 6.05 -46.07 4.24
N LEU A 378 6.66 -45.14 4.96
CA LEU A 378 7.16 -43.87 4.43
C LEU A 378 8.69 -43.93 4.28
N THR A 379 9.23 -43.39 3.18
CA THR A 379 10.68 -43.31 2.94
C THR A 379 11.17 -41.86 3.09
N PRO A 380 12.03 -41.54 4.06
CA PRO A 380 12.50 -40.17 4.27
C PRO A 380 13.38 -39.70 3.09
N SER A 381 13.10 -38.50 2.54
CA SER A 381 13.80 -37.98 1.35
C SER A 381 15.00 -37.08 1.68
N SER A 382 15.07 -36.52 2.89
CA SER A 382 16.25 -35.84 3.42
C SER A 382 16.66 -36.50 4.74
N ALA A 383 17.95 -36.77 4.87
CA ALA A 383 18.51 -37.38 6.07
C ALA A 383 18.38 -36.43 7.26
N LYS A 384 17.96 -37.01 8.39
CA LYS A 384 18.29 -36.64 9.78
C LYS A 384 19.09 -35.34 9.91
N SER A 385 18.44 -34.24 10.28
CA SER A 385 19.15 -33.15 10.93
C SER A 385 18.23 -32.46 11.93
N VAL A 386 18.66 -32.41 13.20
CA VAL A 386 18.11 -31.44 14.15
C VAL A 386 18.61 -30.08 13.68
N GLU A 387 17.79 -29.35 12.93
CA GLU A 387 18.24 -28.14 12.23
C GLU A 387 18.66 -27.01 13.18
N TYR A 388 18.06 -26.93 14.37
CA TYR A 388 18.50 -26.02 15.41
C TYR A 388 18.03 -26.42 16.81
N TYR A 389 18.87 -26.19 17.83
CA TYR A 389 18.47 -26.17 19.24
C TYR A 389 18.29 -24.73 19.68
N SER A 390 17.06 -24.30 19.99
CA SER A 390 16.83 -23.01 20.64
C SER A 390 16.64 -23.21 22.14
N PHE A 391 17.50 -22.63 22.95
CA PHE A 391 17.31 -22.56 24.40
C PHE A 391 17.26 -21.12 24.87
N THR A 392 16.46 -20.89 25.91
CA THR A 392 16.29 -19.59 26.54
C THR A 392 17.25 -19.51 27.72
N ALA A 393 18.29 -18.70 27.61
CA ALA A 393 19.23 -18.47 28.70
C ALA A 393 18.83 -17.20 29.45
N VAL A 394 18.59 -17.31 30.76
CA VAL A 394 18.37 -16.17 31.65
C VAL A 394 19.68 -15.88 32.37
N ASP A 395 20.24 -14.69 32.15
CA ASP A 395 21.45 -14.25 32.88
C ASP A 395 21.09 -13.86 34.33
N ALA A 396 22.08 -13.74 35.22
CA ALA A 396 21.92 -13.36 36.64
C ALA A 396 21.25 -11.98 36.85
N ALA A 397 21.10 -11.19 35.78
CA ALA A 397 20.38 -9.92 35.74
C ALA A 397 18.95 -10.02 35.15
N GLU A 398 18.37 -11.21 35.02
CA GLU A 398 17.07 -11.51 34.38
C GLU A 398 16.97 -11.19 32.86
N HIS A 399 18.10 -11.14 32.17
CA HIS A 399 18.10 -10.92 30.72
C HIS A 399 17.79 -12.22 29.98
N VAL A 400 16.61 -12.29 29.35
CA VAL A 400 16.20 -13.42 28.52
C VAL A 400 16.90 -13.34 27.16
N SER A 401 17.83 -14.25 26.93
CA SER A 401 18.56 -14.38 25.65
C SER A 401 18.10 -15.64 24.94
N LEU A 402 17.57 -15.50 23.73
CA LEU A 402 17.32 -16.64 22.86
C LEU A 402 18.64 -17.03 22.20
N VAL A 403 19.08 -18.26 22.46
CA VAL A 403 20.30 -18.82 21.87
C VAL A 403 19.90 -19.95 20.94
N THR A 404 20.12 -19.76 19.65
CA THR A 404 19.85 -20.77 18.62
C THR A 404 21.16 -21.40 18.21
N ALA A 405 21.24 -22.73 18.30
CA ALA A 405 22.41 -23.52 17.97
C ALA A 405 22.14 -24.36 16.71
N VAL A 406 22.86 -24.12 15.61
CA VAL A 406 22.69 -24.81 14.31
C VAL A 406 23.87 -25.74 14.02
N THR A 407 23.69 -26.73 13.13
CA THR A 407 24.83 -27.52 12.64
C THR A 407 25.73 -26.68 11.71
N ALA A 408 26.97 -27.10 11.50
CA ALA A 408 27.91 -26.37 10.62
C ALA A 408 27.47 -26.38 9.15
N GLU A 409 26.82 -27.45 8.69
CA GLU A 409 26.24 -27.53 7.34
C GLU A 409 25.02 -26.62 7.21
N THR A 410 24.12 -26.60 8.20
CA THR A 410 22.96 -25.71 8.24
C THR A 410 23.39 -24.23 8.30
N TYR A 411 24.45 -23.90 9.04
CA TYR A 411 25.02 -22.55 9.05
C TYR A 411 25.50 -22.13 7.66
N ALA A 412 26.20 -23.01 6.95
CA ALA A 412 26.70 -22.74 5.60
C ALA A 412 25.56 -22.59 4.58
N GLN A 413 24.48 -23.37 4.71
CA GLN A 413 23.29 -23.22 3.86
C GLN A 413 22.52 -21.92 4.14
N LEU A 414 22.38 -21.51 5.40
CA LEU A 414 21.63 -20.31 5.79
C LEU A 414 22.38 -19.00 5.50
N THR A 415 23.71 -19.01 5.61
CA THR A 415 24.53 -17.79 5.52
C THR A 415 25.34 -17.69 4.23
N GLY A 416 25.55 -18.81 3.52
CA GLY A 416 26.42 -18.87 2.35
C GLY A 416 27.92 -18.82 2.68
N GLU A 417 28.30 -18.80 3.96
CA GLU A 417 29.68 -18.76 4.43
C GLU A 417 30.02 -19.99 5.29
N PRO A 418 31.27 -20.51 5.24
CA PRO A 418 31.67 -21.61 6.10
C PRO A 418 31.61 -21.21 7.58
N ALA A 419 31.19 -22.14 8.44
CA ALA A 419 31.14 -21.90 9.88
C ALA A 419 32.54 -21.50 10.42
N PRO A 420 32.65 -20.50 11.33
CA PRO A 420 33.94 -20.09 11.90
C PRO A 420 34.69 -21.25 12.58
N THR A 421 35.98 -21.13 12.91
CA THR A 421 36.69 -22.18 13.66
C THR A 421 36.42 -22.10 15.17
N ARG A 422 36.11 -23.23 15.82
CA ARG A 422 35.76 -23.29 17.26
C ARG A 422 36.96 -23.05 18.18
N THR A 423 36.78 -22.27 19.24
CA THR A 423 37.62 -22.33 20.45
C THR A 423 37.16 -23.48 21.35
N ALA A 424 38.11 -24.13 22.05
CA ALA A 424 38.03 -25.49 22.60
C ALA A 424 36.88 -25.83 23.58
N ALA A 425 36.05 -24.88 24.01
CA ALA A 425 34.97 -25.11 24.98
C ALA A 425 33.64 -25.62 24.37
N LEU A 426 33.48 -25.58 23.04
CA LEU A 426 32.24 -25.99 22.32
C LEU A 426 32.43 -27.24 21.44
N SER A 427 33.51 -28.02 21.68
CA SER A 427 33.88 -29.14 20.81
C SER A 427 33.03 -30.41 21.02
N ALA A 428 32.36 -30.55 22.16
CA ALA A 428 31.71 -31.82 22.52
C ALA A 428 30.32 -32.06 21.89
N SER A 429 29.65 -31.04 21.35
CA SER A 429 28.23 -31.16 20.92
C SER A 429 27.95 -30.88 19.44
N GLY A 430 28.95 -30.62 18.60
CA GLY A 430 28.70 -30.43 17.16
C GLY A 430 27.89 -29.18 16.75
N LEU A 431 27.45 -28.31 17.67
CA LEU A 431 26.53 -27.18 17.40
C LEU A 431 27.16 -25.76 17.47
N TRP A 432 26.57 -24.80 16.74
CA TRP A 432 26.99 -23.38 16.62
C TRP A 432 25.95 -22.40 17.17
N ALA A 433 26.27 -21.64 18.23
CA ALA A 433 25.33 -20.73 18.88
C ALA A 433 25.56 -19.24 18.54
N ARG A 434 24.48 -18.50 18.20
CA ARG A 434 24.49 -17.02 18.13
C ARG A 434 23.65 -16.44 19.28
N ARG A 435 24.26 -15.60 20.12
CA ARG A 435 23.60 -14.89 21.23
C ARG A 435 22.95 -13.62 20.70
N SER A 436 21.62 -13.50 20.78
CA SER A 436 20.93 -12.22 20.62
C SER A 436 20.36 -11.80 21.98
N SER A 437 20.80 -10.66 22.50
CA SER A 437 20.30 -10.09 23.75
C SER A 437 19.38 -8.90 23.41
N ARG A 438 18.19 -8.89 24.00
CA ARG A 438 17.36 -7.68 24.09
C ARG A 438 17.09 -7.39 25.57
N PRO A 439 17.22 -6.14 26.03
CA PRO A 439 16.76 -5.77 27.36
C PRO A 439 15.23 -5.85 27.41
N ARG A 440 14.68 -6.36 28.52
CA ARG A 440 13.25 -6.27 28.84
C ARG A 440 12.86 -4.78 28.87
N ARG A 441 11.77 -4.42 28.19
CA ARG A 441 10.94 -3.26 28.54
C ARG A 441 9.66 -3.76 29.15
#